data_AF-M5AHW4-F1
#
_entry.id   AF-M5AHW4-F1
#
_cell.length_a   1.000
_cell.length_b   1.000
_cell.length_c   1.000
_cell.angle_alpha   90.00
_cell.angle_beta   90.00
_cell.angle_gamma   90.00
#
_symmetry.space_group_name_H-M   'P 1'
#
loop_
_entity.id
_entity.type
_entity.pdbx_description
1 polymer ?
#
loop_
_entity_poly.entity_id
_entity_poly.type
_entity_poly.pdbx_seq_one_letter_code
_entity_poly.pdbx_strand_id
1 'polypeptide(L)'
;MVRMSRCISAGFDQFGQIPSRFAAGYINYIKAMDNRRGTPGNQDSGILSEDAFGHSGFGGSIGFADPRAGLSFGYAMNQQGPGSPGTLLNPRGQSLVDAAYRSVGYSEQGGSWAR
;
A
#
# COMPACT_ATOMS: atom_id res chain seq x y z
N MET A 1 2.76 24.81 1.35
CA MET A 1 2.30 23.69 0.50
C MET A 1 2.45 22.40 1.28
N VAL A 2 1.37 21.64 1.50
CA VAL A 2 1.41 20.36 2.23
C VAL A 2 1.79 19.25 1.24
N ARG A 3 2.87 18.51 1.53
CA ARG A 3 3.26 17.34 0.74
C ARG A 3 2.30 16.20 1.11
N MET A 4 1.44 15.77 0.19
CA MET A 4 0.42 14.74 0.44
C MET A 4 1.02 13.39 0.90
N SER A 5 2.27 13.11 0.53
CA SER A 5 2.99 11.91 0.96
C SER A 5 3.51 11.96 2.40
N ARG A 6 3.52 13.14 3.05
CA ARG A 6 4.06 13.31 4.42
C ARG A 6 3.13 12.68 5.45
N CYS A 7 3.68 11.80 6.26
CA CYS A 7 2.99 11.26 7.44
C CYS A 7 2.70 12.39 8.46
N ILE A 8 1.45 12.50 8.90
CA ILE A 8 0.99 13.44 9.94
C ILE A 8 0.58 12.74 11.24
N SER A 9 0.29 11.45 11.19
CA SER A 9 -0.04 10.62 12.37
C SER A 9 0.49 9.20 12.16
N ALA A 10 1.11 8.63 13.18
CA ALA A 10 1.59 7.25 13.18
C ALA A 10 1.39 6.64 14.56
N GLY A 11 0.98 5.37 14.60
CA GLY A 11 0.73 4.68 15.85
C GLY A 11 -0.04 3.40 15.65
N PHE A 12 -0.45 2.77 16.76
CA PHE A 12 -1.32 1.61 16.71
C PHE A 12 -2.76 2.05 16.42
N ASP A 13 -3.31 1.64 15.28
CA ASP A 13 -4.71 1.91 14.96
C ASP A 13 -5.62 1.00 15.81
N GLN A 14 -6.53 1.61 16.55
CA GLN A 14 -7.46 0.90 17.42
C GLN A 14 -8.60 0.23 16.65
N PHE A 15 -8.88 0.63 15.41
CA PHE A 15 -9.91 -0.04 14.61
C PHE A 15 -9.33 -1.27 13.90
N GLY A 16 -8.30 -1.08 13.09
CA GLY A 16 -7.63 -2.15 12.35
C GLY A 16 -6.71 -3.02 13.20
N GLN A 17 -6.40 -2.62 14.44
CA GLN A 17 -5.49 -3.30 15.36
C GLN A 17 -4.11 -3.57 14.73
N ILE A 18 -3.65 -2.64 13.89
CA ILE A 18 -2.40 -2.73 13.12
C ILE A 18 -1.60 -1.42 13.20
N PRO A 19 -0.24 -1.46 13.19
CA PRO A 19 0.60 -0.27 13.20
C PRO A 19 0.42 0.60 11.94
N SER A 20 -0.30 1.71 12.04
CA SER A 20 -0.71 2.50 10.87
C SER A 20 -0.05 3.88 10.81
N ARG A 21 0.02 4.44 9.60
CA ARG A 21 0.48 5.81 9.33
C ARG A 21 -0.61 6.54 8.52
N PHE A 22 -0.81 7.84 8.71
CA PHE A 22 -1.84 8.63 8.02
C PHE A 22 -1.26 9.94 7.48
N ALA A 23 -1.71 10.37 6.29
CA ALA A 23 -1.47 11.69 5.70
C ALA A 23 -2.77 12.52 5.77
N ALA A 24 -2.70 13.80 5.41
CA ALA A 24 -3.88 14.64 5.29
C ALA A 24 -4.77 14.15 4.12
N GLY A 25 -5.91 13.53 4.43
CA GLY A 25 -6.92 13.07 3.46
C GLY A 25 -6.62 11.74 2.76
N TYR A 26 -5.45 11.15 2.99
CA TYR A 26 -5.06 9.84 2.48
C TYR A 26 -4.62 8.95 3.64
N ILE A 27 -5.10 7.71 3.64
CA ILE A 27 -4.57 6.74 4.58
C ILE A 27 -3.17 6.34 4.08
N ASN A 28 -2.15 6.46 4.94
CA ASN A 28 -0.76 6.09 4.67
C ASN A 28 -0.40 4.71 5.28
N TYR A 29 -1.39 3.92 5.68
CA TYR A 29 -1.33 2.50 6.03
C TYR A 29 -0.57 1.61 5.05
N ILE A 30 -0.32 2.07 3.83
CA ILE A 30 0.42 1.37 2.76
C ILE A 30 1.78 2.04 2.54
N LYS A 31 2.35 2.63 3.60
CA LYS A 31 3.76 3.03 3.62
C LYS A 31 4.51 1.91 4.33
N ALA A 32 4.94 0.92 3.56
CA ALA A 32 5.85 -0.14 4.00
C ALA A 32 5.28 -1.14 5.03
N MET A 33 4.02 -1.55 4.87
CA MET A 33 3.56 -2.79 5.51
C MET A 33 3.98 -3.97 4.65
N ASP A 34 5.16 -4.53 4.91
CA ASP A 34 5.55 -5.80 4.31
C ASP A 34 5.12 -6.95 5.23
N ASN A 35 3.95 -7.52 4.96
CA ASN A 35 3.44 -8.69 5.65
C ASN A 35 3.68 -9.97 4.84
N ARG A 36 4.52 -9.96 3.80
CA ARG A 36 4.78 -11.16 2.97
C ARG A 36 5.33 -12.34 3.79
N ARG A 37 5.94 -12.05 4.94
CA ARG A 37 6.46 -13.05 5.91
C ARG A 37 5.49 -13.39 7.04
N GLY A 38 4.27 -12.86 7.01
CA GLY A 38 3.22 -13.14 8.00
C GLY A 38 2.67 -14.57 7.89
N THR A 39 1.90 -14.97 8.89
CA THR A 39 1.19 -16.25 8.92
C THR A 39 0.28 -16.40 7.68
N PRO A 40 0.11 -17.61 7.11
CA PRO A 40 -0.87 -17.84 6.04
C PRO A 40 -2.25 -17.25 6.39
N GLY A 41 -2.76 -16.39 5.50
CA GLY A 41 -3.98 -15.61 5.73
C GLY A 41 -3.80 -14.21 6.35
N ASN A 42 -2.57 -13.85 6.71
CA ASN A 42 -2.21 -12.50 7.16
C ASN A 42 -1.00 -11.97 6.39
N GLN A 43 -1.07 -12.03 5.06
CA GLN A 43 0.00 -11.62 4.15
C GLN A 43 -0.33 -10.37 3.34
N ASP A 44 -1.46 -9.73 3.64
CA ASP A 44 -1.85 -8.50 2.95
C ASP A 44 -0.83 -7.41 3.27
N SER A 45 -0.22 -6.88 2.23
CA SER A 45 0.90 -5.95 2.32
C SER A 45 0.48 -4.58 1.78
N GLY A 46 1.40 -3.64 1.84
CA GLY A 46 1.21 -2.31 1.30
C GLY A 46 2.56 -1.67 1.05
N ILE A 47 3.23 -2.15 0.01
CA ILE A 47 4.59 -1.74 -0.34
C ILE A 47 4.52 -0.79 -1.52
N LEU A 48 4.72 0.50 -1.24
CA LEU A 48 4.78 1.62 -2.19
C LEU A 48 6.08 2.42 -1.97
N SER A 49 6.36 3.38 -2.85
CA SER A 49 7.43 4.34 -2.62
C SER A 49 7.11 5.31 -1.48
N GLU A 50 8.16 5.90 -0.88
CA GLU A 50 8.01 6.96 0.12
C GLU A 50 7.22 8.16 -0.42
N ASP A 51 7.29 8.44 -1.72
CA ASP A 51 6.59 9.57 -2.32
C ASP A 51 5.15 9.29 -2.74
N ALA A 52 4.73 8.03 -2.69
CA ALA A 52 3.37 7.64 -3.04
C ALA A 52 2.35 8.08 -1.96
N PHE A 53 1.10 8.31 -2.38
CA PHE A 53 -0.04 8.50 -1.49
C PHE A 53 -1.29 7.86 -2.13
N GLY A 54 -2.16 7.24 -1.34
CA GLY A 54 -3.25 6.44 -1.87
C GLY A 54 -4.09 5.73 -0.81
N HIS A 55 -4.87 4.74 -1.24
CA HIS A 55 -5.79 3.97 -0.41
C HIS A 55 -6.07 2.57 -0.99
N SER A 56 -5.86 1.48 -0.23
CA SER A 56 -6.46 0.18 -0.47
C SER A 56 -7.90 0.06 0.04
N GLY A 57 -8.80 -0.46 -0.77
CA GLY A 57 -10.15 -0.77 -0.34
C GLY A 57 -10.25 -2.18 0.23
N PHE A 58 -11.30 -2.38 1.03
CA PHE A 58 -11.58 -3.67 1.64
C PHE A 58 -11.77 -4.76 0.56
N GLY A 59 -11.14 -5.92 0.74
CA GLY A 59 -11.13 -7.00 -0.26
C GLY A 59 -9.98 -6.95 -1.27
N GLY A 60 -9.12 -5.93 -1.18
CA GLY A 60 -7.83 -5.84 -1.86
C GLY A 60 -7.76 -4.89 -3.06
N SER A 61 -8.71 -3.98 -3.22
CA SER A 61 -8.62 -2.91 -4.24
C SER A 61 -7.58 -1.89 -3.81
N ILE A 62 -7.06 -1.07 -4.72
CA ILE A 62 -6.13 0.02 -4.38
C ILE A 62 -6.17 1.14 -5.42
N GLY A 63 -6.02 2.38 -4.97
CA GLY A 63 -5.69 3.53 -5.81
C GLY A 63 -4.57 4.35 -5.18
N PHE A 64 -3.55 4.72 -5.95
CA PHE A 64 -2.48 5.59 -5.47
C PHE A 64 -1.86 6.43 -6.58
N ALA A 65 -1.14 7.48 -6.19
CA ALA A 65 -0.30 8.29 -7.06
C ALA A 65 1.09 8.45 -6.44
N ASP A 66 2.12 8.43 -7.28
CA ASP A 66 3.51 8.64 -6.94
C ASP A 66 4.11 9.72 -7.86
N PRO A 67 4.17 10.98 -7.39
CA PRO A 67 4.67 12.09 -8.20
C PRO A 67 6.15 11.96 -8.57
N ARG A 68 6.97 11.29 -7.76
CA ARG A 68 8.40 11.10 -8.08
C ARG A 68 8.56 10.06 -9.18
N ALA A 69 7.75 9.01 -9.16
CA ALA A 69 7.74 8.00 -10.21
C ALA A 69 6.99 8.46 -11.47
N GLY A 70 6.20 9.54 -11.40
CA GLY A 70 5.30 9.94 -12.48
C GLY A 70 4.20 8.90 -12.72
N LEU A 71 3.82 8.17 -11.68
CA LEU A 71 2.95 6.99 -11.75
C LEU A 71 1.62 7.26 -11.04
N SER A 72 0.52 6.82 -11.64
CA SER A 72 -0.79 6.71 -10.99
C SER A 72 -1.37 5.34 -11.31
N PHE A 73 -1.95 4.68 -10.33
CA PHE A 73 -2.39 3.30 -10.44
C PHE A 73 -3.73 3.10 -9.74
N GLY A 74 -4.59 2.28 -10.34
CA GLY A 74 -5.88 1.89 -9.80
C GLY A 74 -6.17 0.42 -10.10
N TYR A 75 -6.60 -0.31 -9.09
CA TYR A 75 -7.02 -1.70 -9.19
C TYR A 75 -8.32 -1.92 -8.43
N ALA A 76 -9.30 -2.50 -9.11
CA ALA A 76 -10.60 -2.86 -8.56
C ALA A 76 -10.93 -4.31 -8.93
N MET A 77 -11.75 -4.96 -8.10
CA MET A 77 -12.24 -6.30 -8.31
C MET A 77 -13.68 -6.45 -7.82
N ASN A 78 -14.38 -7.47 -8.32
CA ASN A 78 -15.68 -7.90 -7.84
C ASN A 78 -15.62 -9.08 -6.86
N GLN A 79 -14.47 -9.77 -6.79
CA GLN A 79 -14.25 -10.90 -5.89
C GLN A 79 -13.14 -10.58 -4.88
N GLN A 80 -13.52 -10.49 -3.61
CA GLN A 80 -12.59 -10.27 -2.51
C GLN A 80 -11.55 -11.40 -2.43
N GLY A 81 -10.33 -11.06 -2.04
CA GLY A 81 -9.25 -12.04 -1.90
C GLY A 81 -9.55 -13.10 -0.84
N PRO A 82 -9.20 -14.37 -1.08
CA PRO A 82 -9.37 -15.42 -0.07
C PRO A 82 -8.38 -15.26 1.09
N GLY A 83 -8.86 -15.55 2.31
CA GLY A 83 -7.98 -15.85 3.45
C GLY A 83 -7.45 -14.67 4.25
N SER A 84 -7.75 -13.42 3.90
CA SER A 84 -7.44 -12.26 4.75
C SER A 84 -8.72 -11.61 5.27
N PRO A 85 -8.71 -10.99 6.47
CA PRO A 85 -9.79 -10.11 6.92
C PRO A 85 -10.10 -8.96 5.95
N GLY A 86 -9.34 -8.78 4.86
CA GLY A 86 -9.68 -7.88 3.76
C GLY A 86 -9.26 -6.44 4.01
N THR A 87 -8.51 -6.17 5.07
CA THR A 87 -8.16 -4.83 5.56
C THR A 87 -7.07 -4.13 4.75
N LEU A 88 -6.26 -4.87 3.97
CA LEU A 88 -5.08 -4.38 3.25
C LEU A 88 -5.01 -4.94 1.80
N LEU A 89 -3.90 -4.71 1.10
CA LEU A 89 -3.70 -5.19 -0.26
C LEU A 89 -3.26 -6.66 -0.27
N ASN A 90 -4.12 -7.53 -0.78
CA ASN A 90 -3.81 -8.95 -0.92
C ASN A 90 -2.63 -9.21 -1.89
N PRO A 91 -2.03 -10.42 -1.89
CA PRO A 91 -0.88 -10.75 -2.75
C PRO A 91 -1.13 -10.49 -4.25
N ARG A 92 -2.38 -10.63 -4.71
CA ARG A 92 -2.78 -10.34 -6.09
C ARG A 92 -2.71 -8.84 -6.40
N GLY A 93 -3.19 -7.99 -5.51
CA GLY A 93 -3.08 -6.55 -5.68
C GLY A 93 -1.63 -6.08 -5.58
N GLN A 94 -0.86 -6.61 -4.62
CA GLN A 94 0.54 -6.23 -4.44
C GLN A 94 1.40 -6.64 -5.64
N SER A 95 1.14 -7.78 -6.28
CA SER A 95 1.90 -8.19 -7.47
C SER A 95 1.68 -7.25 -8.67
N LEU A 96 0.49 -6.66 -8.81
CA LEU A 96 0.20 -5.65 -9.84
C LEU A 96 0.93 -4.34 -9.55
N VAL A 97 0.95 -3.90 -8.29
CA VAL A 97 1.72 -2.74 -7.84
C VAL A 97 3.21 -2.96 -8.11
N ASP A 98 3.73 -4.14 -7.79
CA ASP A 98 5.13 -4.48 -8.02
C ASP A 98 5.49 -4.45 -9.51
N ALA A 99 4.60 -4.95 -10.38
CA ALA A 99 4.78 -4.88 -11.83
C ALA A 99 4.75 -3.44 -12.36
N ALA A 100 3.84 -2.60 -11.83
CA ALA A 100 3.75 -1.20 -12.21
C ALA A 100 5.05 -0.43 -11.88
N TYR A 101 5.59 -0.60 -10.67
CA TYR A 101 6.85 0.04 -10.28
C TYR A 101 8.05 -0.42 -11.12
N ARG A 102 8.16 -1.73 -11.38
CA ARG A 102 9.22 -2.25 -12.27
C ARG A 102 9.14 -1.67 -13.67
N SER A 103 7.93 -1.44 -14.19
CA SER A 103 7.73 -0.87 -15.54
C SER A 103 8.25 0.55 -15.69
N VAL A 104 8.33 1.31 -14.59
CA VAL A 104 8.86 2.69 -14.54
C VAL A 104 10.30 2.76 -14.01
N GLY A 105 10.98 1.60 -13.90
CA GLY A 105 12.40 1.52 -13.56
C GLY A 105 12.71 1.64 -12.07
N TYR A 106 11.73 1.42 -11.19
CA TYR A 106 11.96 1.35 -9.74
C TYR A 106 12.34 -0.08 -9.33
N SER A 107 13.12 -0.18 -8.26
CA SER A 107 13.49 -1.43 -7.59
C SER A 107 12.99 -1.45 -6.16
N GLU A 108 12.79 -2.66 -5.63
CA GLU A 108 12.35 -2.88 -4.25
C GLU A 108 13.58 -2.81 -3.32
N GLN A 109 13.48 -2.01 -2.26
CA GLN A 109 14.54 -1.75 -1.29
C GLN A 109 14.01 -1.94 0.15
N GLY A 110 13.91 -3.20 0.59
CA GLY A 110 13.63 -3.55 1.99
C GLY A 110 12.28 -3.09 2.52
N GLY A 111 11.21 -3.25 1.73
CA GLY A 111 9.84 -2.87 2.07
C GLY A 111 9.41 -1.52 1.48
N SER A 112 10.13 -1.00 0.49
CA SER A 112 9.78 0.25 -0.22
C SER A 112 10.23 0.22 -1.69
N TRP A 113 9.65 1.06 -2.54
CA TRP A 113 10.08 1.23 -3.92
C TRP A 113 10.90 2.51 -4.11
N ALA A 114 12.06 2.39 -4.75
CA ALA A 114 12.95 3.52 -5.05
C ALA A 114 13.69 3.34 -6.38
N ARG A 115 14.29 4.42 -6.90
CA ARG A 115 15.10 4.43 -8.12
C ARG A 115 16.46 5.05 -7.83
#